data_AF-A0AAP8KKC6-F1
#
_entry.id   AF-A0AAP8KKC6-F1
#
_cell.length_a   1.000
_cell.length_b   1.000
_cell.length_c   1.000
_cell.angle_alpha   90.00
_cell.angle_beta   90.00
_cell.angle_gamma   90.00
#
_symmetry.space_group_name_H-M   'P 1'
#
loop_
_entity.id
_entity.type
_entity.pdbx_description
1 polymer ?
#
loop_
_entity_poly.entity_id
_entity_poly.type
_entity_poly.pdbx_seq_one_letter_code
_entity_poly.pdbx_strand_id
1 'polypeptide(L)' 'MLYIFDLGNVIVDIDFNRVLGAWSDLTRIPLASLKKSFHMGEAFHQHERGEISDEAFAEALCHEMALPLSYE' A
#
# COMPACT_ATOMS: atom_id res chain seq x y z
N MET A 1 2.46 35.08 -3.87
CA MET A 1 3.16 34.06 -3.07
C MET A 1 2.59 32.71 -3.47
N LEU A 2 3.41 31.76 -3.90
CA LEU A 2 2.97 30.41 -4.24
C LEU A 2 3.27 29.48 -3.06
N TYR A 3 2.27 28.70 -2.63
CA TYR A 3 2.44 27.66 -1.62
C TYR A 3 2.22 26.31 -2.27
N ILE A 4 3.14 25.38 -2.01
CA ILE A 4 3.07 24.00 -2.49
C ILE A 4 2.96 23.13 -1.23
N PHE A 5 1.93 22.30 -1.17
CA PHE A 5 1.69 21.38 -0.08
C PHE A 5 1.71 19.96 -0.63
N ASP A 6 2.32 19.05 0.11
CA ASP A 6 2.14 17.62 -0.09
C ASP A 6 0.76 17.19 0.43
N LEU A 7 0.30 16.00 0.07
CA LEU A 7 -0.96 15.45 0.55
C LEU A 7 -0.75 14.73 1.89
N GLY A 8 0.11 13.72 1.90
CA GLY A 8 0.30 12.81 3.03
C GLY A 8 0.99 13.46 4.22
N ASN A 9 0.35 13.40 5.39
CA ASN A 9 0.81 13.99 6.66
C ASN A 9 1.03 15.52 6.62
N VAL A 10 0.53 16.20 5.57
CA VAL A 10 0.51 17.66 5.47
C VAL A 10 -0.93 18.15 5.40
N ILE A 11 -1.74 17.61 4.48
CA ILE A 11 -3.16 17.95 4.34
C ILE A 11 -4.05 16.85 4.92
N VAL A 12 -3.62 15.59 4.83
CA VAL A 12 -4.36 14.42 5.35
C VAL A 12 -3.42 13.52 6.15
N ASP A 13 -3.84 13.13 7.36
CA ASP A 13 -3.09 12.17 8.17
C ASP A 13 -3.14 10.77 7.53
N ILE A 14 -1.97 10.23 7.18
CA ILE A 14 -1.83 8.90 6.59
C ILE A 14 -1.27 7.94 7.63
N ASP A 15 -2.01 6.86 7.89
CA ASP A 15 -1.58 5.80 8.81
C ASP A 15 -1.63 4.42 8.14
N PHE A 16 -0.46 3.93 7.74
CA PHE A 16 -0.30 2.59 7.16
C PHE A 16 -0.71 1.46 8.12
N ASN A 17 -0.71 1.68 9.45
CA ASN A 17 -1.22 0.66 10.36
C ASN A 17 -2.72 0.42 10.16
N ARG A 18 -3.48 1.46 9.79
CA ARG A 18 -4.91 1.32 9.47
C ARG A 18 -5.12 0.57 8.16
N VAL A 19 -4.28 0.82 7.16
CA VAL A 19 -4.29 0.09 5.87
C VAL A 19 -4.03 -1.39 6.10
N LEU A 20 -2.94 -1.72 6.79
CA LEU A 20 -2.59 -3.10 7.12
C LEU A 20 -3.64 -3.76 8.04
N GLY A 21 -4.30 -2.99 8.89
CA GLY A 21 -5.44 -3.46 9.69
C GLY A 21 -6.60 -3.92 8.82
N ALA A 22 -7.01 -3.11 7.85
CA ALA A 22 -8.07 -3.47 6.90
C ALA A 22 -7.70 -4.74 6.10
N TRP A 23 -6.45 -4.86 5.65
CA TRP A 23 -5.99 -6.07 4.95
C TRP A 23 -5.94 -7.29 5.88
N SER A 24 -5.57 -7.11 7.15
CA SER A 24 -5.62 -8.18 8.15
C SER A 24 -7.05 -8.71 8.32
N ASP A 25 -8.04 -7.81 8.36
CA ASP A 25 -9.45 -8.19 8.50
C ASP A 25 -9.96 -8.96 7.27
N LEU A 26 -9.59 -8.52 6.06
CA LEU A 26 -10.00 -9.15 4.80
C LEU A 26 -9.34 -10.52 4.57
N THR A 27 -8.05 -10.64 4.87
CA THR A 27 -7.26 -11.85 4.56
C THR A 27 -7.20 -12.86 5.71
N ARG A 28 -7.59 -12.45 6.92
CA ARG A 28 -7.36 -13.18 8.18
C ARG A 28 -5.89 -13.44 8.51
N ILE A 29 -4.96 -12.78 7.81
CA ILE A 29 -3.53 -12.81 8.14
C ILE A 29 -3.30 -11.87 9.33
N PRO A 30 -2.55 -12.25 10.37
CA PRO A 30 -2.30 -11.38 11.52
C PRO A 30 -1.62 -10.07 11.12
N LEU A 31 -2.11 -8.93 11.62
CA LEU A 31 -1.53 -7.61 11.42
C LEU A 31 -0.01 -7.57 11.69
N ALA A 32 0.45 -8.27 12.72
CA ALA A 32 1.87 -8.33 13.06
C ALA A 32 2.72 -9.00 11.96
N SER A 33 2.16 -9.95 11.22
CA SER A 33 2.81 -10.59 10.07
C SER A 33 2.86 -9.62 8.89
N LEU A 34 1.75 -8.95 8.61
CA LEU A 34 1.67 -7.95 7.54
C LEU A 34 2.63 -6.78 7.76
N LYS A 35 2.76 -6.30 9.00
CA LYS A 35 3.74 -5.26 9.35
C LYS A 35 5.19 -5.68 9.12
N LYS A 36 5.50 -6.98 9.17
CA LYS A 36 6.85 -7.49 8.92
C LYS A 36 7.14 -7.67 7.43
N SER A 37 6.14 -8.01 6.62
CA SER A 37 6.30 -8.23 5.18
C SER A 37 6.14 -6.94 4.37
N PHE A 38 5.32 -6.00 4.84
CA PHE A 38 5.07 -4.75 4.14
C PHE A 38 6.33 -3.88 4.08
N HIS A 39 6.68 -3.47 2.87
CA HIS A 39 7.75 -2.52 2.60
C HIS A 39 7.40 -1.73 1.33
N MET A 40 7.91 -0.51 1.22
CA MET A 40 7.80 0.28 -0.02
C MET A 40 8.88 -0.18 -1.00
N GLY A 41 8.61 -1.33 -1.63
CA GLY A 41 9.46 -1.95 -2.63
C GLY A 41 9.41 -1.26 -3.99
N GLU A 42 10.03 -1.87 -5.01
CA GLU A 42 10.11 -1.28 -6.34
C GLU A 42 8.73 -1.11 -6.99
N ALA A 43 7.83 -2.08 -6.84
CA ALA A 43 6.47 -1.98 -7.38
C ALA A 43 5.71 -0.75 -6.83
N PHE A 44 5.92 -0.41 -5.55
CA PHE A 44 5.34 0.80 -4.96
C PHE A 44 5.86 2.07 -5.66
N HIS A 45 7.18 2.18 -5.86
CA HIS A 45 7.74 3.35 -6.52
C HIS A 45 7.34 3.44 -8.00
N GLN A 46 7.30 2.31 -8.71
CA GLN A 46 6.84 2.27 -10.10
C GLN A 46 5.39 2.75 -10.22
N HIS A 47 4.52 2.33 -9.31
CA HIS A 47 3.13 2.76 -9.27
C HIS A 47 3.01 4.27 -9.00
N GLU A 48 3.71 4.79 -7.99
CA GLU A 48 3.71 6.24 -7.67
C GLU A 48 4.31 7.10 -8.79
N ARG A 49 5.19 6.54 -9.64
CA ARG A 49 5.72 7.19 -10.85
C ARG A 49 4.83 7.03 -12.09
N GLY A 50 3.76 6.25 -12.00
CA GLY A 50 2.84 5.96 -13.11
C GLY A 50 3.42 5.00 -14.17
N GLU A 51 4.37 4.15 -13.79
CA GLU A 51 5.07 3.21 -14.69
C GLU A 51 4.32 1.88 -14.84
N ILE A 52 3.50 1.51 -13.86
CA ILE A 52 2.65 0.31 -13.87
C ILE A 52 1.21 0.68 -13.51
N SER A 53 0.24 -0.10 -13.99
CA SER A 53 -1.18 0.12 -13.68
C SER A 53 -1.52 -0.29 -12.25
N ASP A 54 -2.67 0.14 -11.77
CA ASP A 54 -3.24 -0.21 -10.46
C ASP A 54 -3.39 -1.74 -10.32
N GLU A 55 -3.84 -2.42 -11.38
CA GLU A 55 -3.97 -3.89 -11.43
C GLU A 55 -2.60 -4.57 -11.27
N ALA A 56 -1.59 -4.11 -12.02
CA ALA A 56 -0.25 -4.68 -11.98
C ALA A 56 0.43 -4.45 -10.62
N PHE A 57 0.22 -3.27 -10.03
CA PHE A 57 0.68 -2.97 -8.68
C PHE A 57 0.01 -3.88 -7.64
N ALA A 58 -1.31 -4.02 -7.70
CA ALA A 58 -2.06 -4.88 -6.77
C ALA A 58 -1.62 -6.34 -6.86
N GLU A 59 -1.41 -6.87 -8.07
CA GLU A 59 -0.90 -8.23 -8.29
C GLU A 59 0.50 -8.40 -7.69
N ALA A 60 1.43 -7.49 -8.00
CA ALA A 60 2.80 -7.53 -7.48
C ALA A 60 2.82 -7.47 -5.94
N LEU A 61 2.05 -6.56 -5.36
CA LEU A 61 1.95 -6.39 -3.92
C LEU A 61 1.37 -7.63 -3.23
N CYS A 62 0.29 -8.19 -3.78
CA CYS A 62 -0.32 -9.41 -3.25
C CYS A 62 0.64 -10.60 -3.36
N HIS A 63 1.41 -10.70 -4.45
CA HIS A 63 2.42 -11.72 -4.62
C HIS A 63 3.55 -11.59 -3.59
N GLU A 64 4.15 -10.41 -3.46
CA GLU A 64 5.24 -10.13 -2.50
C GLU A 64 4.84 -10.38 -1.05
N MET A 65 3.60 -10.01 -0.70
CA MET A 65 3.08 -10.14 0.66
C MET A 65 2.34 -11.46 0.91
N ALA A 66 2.24 -12.35 -0.08
CA ALA A 66 1.47 -13.59 -0.05
C ALA A 66 0.00 -13.39 0.41
N LEU A 67 -0.65 -12.34 -0.11
CA LEU A 67 -2.03 -12.00 0.23
C LEU A 67 -3.01 -12.72 -0.70
N PRO A 68 -4.06 -13.35 -0.16
CA PRO A 68 -5.15 -13.92 -0.95
C PRO A 68 -6.17 -12.85 -1.35
N LEU A 69 -5.70 -11.74 -1.93
CA LEU A 69 -6.53 -10.65 -2.44
C LEU A 69 -6.42 -10.61 -3.97
N SER A 70 -7.41 -9.99 -4.59
CA SER A 70 -7.43 -9.70 -6.02
C SER A 70 -7.82 -8.25 -6.24
N TYR A 71 -7.47 -7.72 -7.39
CA TYR A 71 -7.96 -6.42 -7.85
C TYR A 71 -9.33 -6.62 -8.49
N GLU A 72 -10.41 -6.43 -7.70
CA GLU A 72 -11.82 -6.19 -8.10
C GLU A 72 -12.75 -6.10 -6.87
#